data_AF-A0A093VSB8-F1
#
_entry.id   AF-A0A093VSB8-F1
#
_cell.length_a   1.000
_cell.length_b   1.000
_cell.length_c   1.000
_cell.angle_alpha   90.00
_cell.angle_beta   90.00
_cell.angle_gamma   90.00
#
_symmetry.space_group_name_H-M   'P 1'
#
loop_
_entity.id
_entity.type
_entity.pdbx_description
1 polymer ?
#
loop_
_entity_poly.entity_id
_entity_poly.type
_entity_poly.pdbx_seq_one_letter_code
_entity_poly.pdbx_strand_id
1 'polypeptide(L)'
;MAALWNLPTEIVIQMMKHSANLSCLWSLINVSSRFKLILMTHAWDIIENVITKTTPSCIRALMRIVIATRTSPDLFIGVSDVAAYLLKRKVITRDTDKVSDRLMLQNKSPQVLHDFVKLAHTIHGVAHACLDLYMERVLRAKPP
;
A
#
# COMPACT_ATOMS: atom_id res chain seq x y z
N MET A 1 -22.04 -20.30 -3.59
CA MET A 1 -20.91 -19.51 -3.03
C MET A 1 -20.90 -19.51 -1.49
N ALA A 2 -21.06 -20.67 -0.84
CA ALA A 2 -21.19 -20.76 0.63
C ALA A 2 -19.90 -21.17 1.36
N ALA A 3 -18.86 -21.62 0.65
CA ALA A 3 -17.68 -22.22 1.29
C ALA A 3 -16.63 -21.21 1.81
N LEU A 4 -16.51 -20.03 1.19
CA LEU A 4 -15.46 -19.06 1.53
C LEU A 4 -15.71 -18.33 2.86
N TRP A 5 -16.97 -18.17 3.27
CA TRP A 5 -17.35 -17.39 4.45
C TRP A 5 -17.00 -18.09 5.77
N ASN A 6 -16.99 -19.42 5.77
CA ASN A 6 -16.71 -20.24 6.96
C ASN A 6 -15.22 -20.60 7.10
N LEU A 7 -14.36 -20.14 6.19
CA LEU A 7 -12.93 -20.42 6.29
C LEU A 7 -12.34 -19.72 7.52
N PRO A 8 -11.43 -20.39 8.26
CA PRO A 8 -10.64 -19.73 9.31
C PRO A 8 -9.87 -18.52 8.74
N THR A 9 -9.68 -17.50 9.57
CA THR A 9 -9.03 -16.24 9.16
C THR A 9 -7.62 -16.48 8.64
N GLU A 10 -6.90 -17.43 9.24
CA GLU A 10 -5.54 -17.83 8.86
C GLU A 10 -5.51 -18.39 7.44
N ILE A 11 -6.50 -19.20 7.07
CA ILE A 11 -6.62 -19.76 5.71
C ILE A 11 -6.87 -18.64 4.71
N VAL A 12 -7.74 -17.68 5.05
CA VAL A 12 -8.01 -16.52 4.19
C VAL A 12 -6.75 -15.66 4.00
N ILE A 13 -5.97 -15.43 5.07
CA ILE A 13 -4.69 -14.71 5.00
C ILE A 13 -3.72 -15.46 4.06
N GLN A 14 -3.62 -16.79 4.18
CA GLN A 14 -2.77 -17.57 3.30
C GLN A 14 -3.22 -17.51 1.83
N MET A 15 -4.51 -17.57 1.55
CA MET A 15 -5.06 -17.39 0.20
C MET A 15 -4.70 -16.01 -0.36
N MET A 16 -4.81 -14.95 0.44
CA MET A 16 -4.43 -13.60 0.04
C MET A 16 -2.92 -13.48 -0.26
N LYS A 17 -2.05 -14.02 0.59
CA LYS A 17 -0.59 -14.05 0.39
C LYS A 17 -0.13 -14.83 -0.84
N HIS A 18 -0.92 -15.83 -1.23
CA HIS A 18 -0.66 -16.67 -2.40
C HIS A 18 -1.43 -16.23 -3.65
N SER A 19 -2.07 -15.05 -3.61
CA SER A 19 -2.69 -14.47 -4.80
C SER A 19 -1.65 -14.29 -5.91
N ALA A 20 -2.02 -14.70 -7.13
CA ALA A 20 -1.11 -14.73 -8.27
C ALA A 20 -0.58 -13.35 -8.66
N ASN A 21 -1.34 -12.28 -8.40
CA ASN A 21 -0.98 -10.88 -8.57
C ASN A 21 -1.93 -9.97 -7.79
N LEU A 22 -1.68 -8.66 -7.83
CA LEU A 22 -2.49 -7.65 -7.14
C LEU A 22 -3.95 -7.60 -7.64
N SER A 23 -4.19 -7.87 -8.93
CA SER A 23 -5.56 -7.92 -9.47
C SER A 23 -6.34 -9.11 -8.90
N CYS A 24 -5.71 -10.29 -8.80
CA CYS A 24 -6.31 -11.45 -8.15
C CYS A 24 -6.59 -11.19 -6.67
N LEU A 25 -5.64 -10.56 -5.96
CA LEU A 25 -5.83 -10.16 -4.58
C LEU A 25 -7.01 -9.17 -4.46
N TRP A 26 -7.08 -8.17 -5.33
CA TRP A 26 -8.16 -7.17 -5.34
C TRP A 26 -9.53 -7.81 -5.58
N SER A 27 -9.63 -8.72 -6.55
CA SER A 27 -10.86 -9.49 -6.78
C SER A 27 -11.26 -10.27 -5.53
N LEU A 28 -10.31 -10.96 -4.88
CA LEU A 28 -10.57 -11.73 -3.66
C LEU A 28 -11.08 -10.84 -2.51
N ILE A 29 -10.46 -9.67 -2.30
CA ILE A 29 -10.85 -8.71 -1.26
C ILE A 29 -12.28 -8.21 -1.47
N ASN A 30 -12.68 -7.97 -2.73
CA ASN A 30 -13.99 -7.41 -3.04
C ASN A 30 -15.14 -8.45 -2.96
N VAL A 31 -14.83 -9.73 -2.78
CA VAL A 31 -15.85 -10.77 -2.56
C VAL A 31 -16.57 -10.58 -1.21
N SER A 32 -15.91 -9.99 -0.20
CA SER A 32 -16.44 -9.94 1.16
C SER A 32 -15.87 -8.77 1.98
N SER A 33 -16.74 -8.12 2.76
CA SER A 33 -16.32 -7.13 3.77
C SER A 33 -15.36 -7.71 4.82
N ARG A 34 -15.50 -8.99 5.19
CA ARG A 34 -14.58 -9.70 6.09
C ARG A 34 -13.17 -9.75 5.50
N PHE A 35 -13.05 -10.01 4.20
CA PHE A 35 -11.75 -10.14 3.54
C PHE A 35 -11.06 -8.78 3.44
N LYS A 36 -11.84 -7.72 3.19
CA LYS A 36 -11.37 -6.34 3.30
C LYS A 36 -10.85 -6.02 4.70
N LEU A 37 -11.55 -6.42 5.76
CA LEU A 37 -11.10 -6.19 7.14
C LEU A 37 -9.79 -6.92 7.44
N ILE A 38 -9.69 -8.20 7.05
CA ILE A 38 -8.46 -9.01 7.20
C ILE A 38 -7.28 -8.33 6.51
N LEU A 39 -7.48 -7.83 5.29
CA LEU A 39 -6.46 -7.07 4.58
C LEU A 39 -6.07 -5.81 5.35
N MET A 40 -7.02 -5.04 5.90
CA MET A 40 -6.69 -3.83 6.64
C MET A 40 -5.83 -4.13 7.88
N THR A 41 -6.11 -5.22 8.59
CA THR A 41 -5.34 -5.64 9.78
C THR A 41 -3.96 -6.19 9.43
N HIS A 42 -3.83 -6.93 8.32
CA HIS A 42 -2.60 -7.62 7.93
C HIS A 42 -2.00 -7.08 6.61
N ALA A 43 -2.26 -5.80 6.31
CA ALA A 43 -1.96 -5.19 5.01
C ALA A 43 -0.48 -5.33 4.63
N TRP A 44 0.40 -5.09 5.61
CA TRP A 44 1.84 -5.22 5.44
C TRP A 44 2.21 -6.62 4.94
N ASP A 45 1.88 -7.64 5.72
CA ASP A 45 2.28 -9.02 5.49
C ASP A 45 1.65 -9.61 4.20
N ILE A 46 0.37 -9.31 3.95
CA ILE A 46 -0.33 -9.79 2.75
C ILE A 46 0.22 -9.13 1.47
N ILE A 47 0.29 -7.80 1.43
CA ILE A 47 0.69 -7.09 0.22
C ILE A 47 2.18 -7.33 -0.05
N GLU A 48 3.03 -7.35 0.98
CA GLU A 48 4.47 -7.65 0.84
C GLU A 48 4.71 -9.01 0.17
N ASN A 49 3.96 -10.04 0.56
CA ASN A 49 4.05 -11.37 -0.05
C ASN A 49 3.68 -11.37 -1.53
N VAL A 50 2.66 -10.60 -1.92
CA VAL A 50 2.21 -10.52 -3.32
C VAL A 50 3.17 -9.69 -4.17
N ILE A 51 3.60 -8.52 -3.70
CA ILE A 51 4.49 -7.63 -4.47
C ILE A 51 5.91 -8.18 -4.57
N THR A 52 6.38 -8.97 -3.59
CA THR A 52 7.69 -9.63 -3.67
C THR A 52 7.76 -10.61 -4.83
N LYS A 53 6.65 -11.30 -5.13
CA LYS A 53 6.57 -12.28 -6.22
C LYS A 53 6.30 -11.67 -7.60
N THR A 54 5.60 -10.54 -7.64
CA THR A 54 4.97 -10.05 -8.89
C THR A 54 5.46 -8.71 -9.40
N THR A 55 6.20 -7.97 -8.60
CA THR A 55 6.53 -6.56 -8.88
C THR A 55 8.04 -6.36 -9.04
N PRO A 56 8.52 -5.47 -9.91
CA PRO A 56 9.93 -5.05 -9.95
C PRO A 56 10.39 -4.40 -8.63
N SER A 57 11.69 -4.49 -8.33
CA SER A 57 12.38 -3.93 -7.16
C SER A 57 12.05 -2.45 -6.91
N CYS A 58 12.17 -1.62 -7.96
CA CYS A 58 11.94 -0.18 -7.88
C CYS A 58 10.48 0.17 -7.51
N ILE A 59 9.51 -0.53 -8.10
CA ILE A 59 8.08 -0.32 -7.81
C ILE A 59 7.74 -0.86 -6.41
N ARG A 60 8.30 -2.01 -6.03
CA ARG A 60 8.14 -2.59 -4.69
C ARG A 60 8.64 -1.68 -3.58
N ALA A 61 9.70 -0.91 -3.82
CA ALA A 61 10.18 0.12 -2.90
C ALA A 61 9.10 1.17 -2.58
N LEU A 62 8.49 1.70 -3.63
CA LEU A 62 7.43 2.70 -3.53
C LEU A 62 6.17 2.12 -2.89
N MET A 63 5.78 0.91 -3.29
CA MET A 63 4.63 0.22 -2.69
C MET A 63 4.83 -0.03 -1.19
N ARG A 64 6.03 -0.42 -0.76
CA ARG A 64 6.36 -0.57 0.67
C ARG A 64 6.20 0.73 1.45
N ILE A 65 6.55 1.89 0.87
CA ILE A 65 6.31 3.19 1.51
C ILE A 65 4.82 3.43 1.66
N VAL A 66 4.02 3.18 0.61
CA VAL A 66 2.56 3.34 0.65
C VAL A 66 1.93 2.47 1.74
N ILE A 67 2.34 1.20 1.82
CA ILE A 67 1.82 0.28 2.83
C ILE A 67 2.26 0.71 4.23
N ALA A 68 3.53 1.07 4.43
CA ALA A 68 4.05 1.53 5.70
C ALA A 68 3.34 2.80 6.19
N THR A 69 3.11 3.77 5.31
CA THR A 69 2.34 4.99 5.60
C THR A 69 0.91 4.64 6.00
N ARG A 70 0.30 3.64 5.37
CA ARG A 70 -1.08 3.23 5.67
C ARG A 70 -1.20 2.48 6.99
N THR A 71 -0.24 1.60 7.32
CA THR A 71 -0.26 0.80 8.55
C THR A 71 0.31 1.55 9.75
N SER A 72 1.07 2.61 9.51
CA SER A 72 1.76 3.40 10.53
C SER A 72 1.83 4.85 10.05
N PRO A 73 0.72 5.61 10.12
CA PRO A 73 0.63 6.95 9.57
C PRO A 73 1.65 7.94 10.15
N ASP A 74 2.08 7.72 11.39
CA ASP A 74 3.07 8.56 12.07
C ASP A 74 4.52 8.18 11.74
N LEU A 75 4.75 7.17 10.89
CA LEU A 75 6.09 6.66 10.57
C LEU A 75 6.89 7.63 9.67
N PHE A 76 6.21 8.42 8.85
CA PHE A 76 6.83 9.39 7.96
C PHE A 76 6.23 10.76 8.20
N ILE A 77 6.95 11.59 8.97
CA ILE A 77 6.54 12.95 9.29
C ILE A 77 7.07 13.91 8.20
N GLY A 78 8.20 13.55 7.57
CA GLY A 78 8.78 14.30 6.47
C GLY A 78 9.49 13.45 5.42
N VAL A 79 9.91 14.10 4.33
CA VAL A 79 10.62 13.46 3.21
C VAL A 79 11.94 12.82 3.65
N SER A 80 12.58 13.37 4.69
CA SER A 80 13.79 12.83 5.31
C SER A 80 13.58 11.41 5.87
N ASP A 81 12.41 11.14 6.43
CA ASP A 81 12.09 9.85 7.04
C ASP A 81 11.88 8.77 5.97
N VAL A 82 11.28 9.16 4.85
CA VAL A 82 11.11 8.31 3.67
C VAL A 82 12.47 7.97 3.06
N ALA A 83 13.35 8.98 2.90
CA ALA A 83 14.70 8.77 2.38
C ALA A 83 15.52 7.86 3.30
N ALA A 84 15.47 8.09 4.62
CA ALA A 84 16.13 7.26 5.62
C ALA A 84 15.61 5.81 5.62
N TYR A 85 14.30 5.61 5.44
CA TYR A 85 13.69 4.29 5.36
C TYR A 85 14.12 3.50 4.10
N LEU A 86 14.19 4.16 2.95
CA LEU A 86 14.70 3.56 1.70
C LEU A 86 16.16 3.15 1.81
N LEU A 87 16.97 3.97 2.49
CA LEU A 87 18.40 3.70 2.77
C LEU A 87 18.56 2.55 3.77
N LYS A 88 17.85 2.58 4.90
CA LYS A 88 17.96 1.59 6.00
C LYS A 88 17.56 0.19 5.58
N ARG A 89 16.56 0.05 4.69
CA ARG A 89 16.14 -1.26 4.18
C ARG A 89 16.97 -1.81 3.02
N LYS A 90 18.07 -1.15 2.63
CA LYS A 90 18.88 -1.51 1.44
C LYS A 90 18.04 -1.69 0.17
N VAL A 91 16.83 -1.10 0.11
CA VAL A 91 15.99 -1.18 -1.10
C VAL A 91 16.70 -0.50 -2.27
N ILE A 92 17.57 0.45 -1.94
CA ILE A 92 18.53 1.06 -2.83
C ILE A 92 19.91 0.91 -2.19
N THR A 93 20.46 -0.30 -2.03
CA THR A 93 21.91 -0.52 -2.17
C THR A 93 22.34 -1.99 -2.05
N ARG A 94 22.97 -2.44 -3.14
CA ARG A 94 23.89 -3.59 -3.30
C ARG A 94 23.19 -4.96 -3.33
N ASP A 95 22.70 -5.35 -4.50
CA ASP A 95 23.11 -6.59 -5.17
C ASP A 95 22.68 -6.54 -6.65
N THR A 96 23.67 -6.72 -7.54
CA THR A 96 23.63 -7.03 -8.99
C THR A 96 22.76 -6.26 -10.01
N ASP A 97 21.69 -5.54 -9.65
CA ASP A 97 20.74 -4.92 -10.61
C ASP A 97 21.01 -3.44 -10.93
N LYS A 98 22.18 -2.92 -10.54
CA LYS A 98 22.47 -1.47 -10.60
C LYS A 98 22.55 -0.87 -12.01
N VAL A 99 22.73 -1.67 -13.05
CA VAL A 99 22.81 -1.13 -14.42
C VAL A 99 21.41 -0.94 -15.01
N SER A 100 20.48 -1.85 -14.77
CA SER A 100 19.12 -1.80 -15.33
C SER A 100 18.20 -0.83 -14.58
N ASP A 101 18.19 -0.84 -13.24
CA ASP A 101 17.27 0.00 -12.46
C ASP A 101 17.66 1.50 -12.46
N ARG A 102 18.96 1.80 -12.47
CA ARG A 102 19.44 3.20 -12.59
C ARG A 102 19.15 3.75 -13.99
N LEU A 103 19.25 2.91 -15.02
CA LEU A 103 18.88 3.24 -16.40
C LEU A 103 17.37 3.42 -16.55
N MET A 104 16.54 2.62 -15.87
CA MET A 104 15.08 2.72 -15.89
C MET A 104 14.55 4.00 -15.22
N LEU A 105 15.18 4.47 -14.14
CA LEU A 105 14.83 5.76 -13.52
C LEU A 105 15.43 6.95 -14.27
N GLN A 106 16.64 6.84 -14.82
CA GLN A 106 17.24 7.89 -15.66
C GLN A 106 16.48 8.07 -16.98
N ASN A 107 15.86 7.02 -17.50
CA ASN A 107 15.04 7.08 -18.72
C ASN A 107 13.60 7.55 -18.48
N LYS A 108 13.16 7.73 -17.23
CA LYS A 108 11.85 8.29 -16.94
C LYS A 108 11.97 9.80 -16.79
N SER A 109 11.14 10.51 -17.55
CA SER A 109 11.01 11.96 -17.44
C SER A 109 10.76 12.37 -15.98
N PRO A 110 11.45 13.40 -15.45
CA PRO A 110 11.18 13.99 -14.14
C PRO A 110 9.69 14.31 -13.91
N GLN A 111 8.94 14.55 -14.99
CA GLN A 111 7.51 14.76 -14.98
C GLN A 111 6.73 13.58 -14.38
N VAL A 112 7.15 12.34 -14.65
CA VAL A 112 6.46 11.14 -14.13
C VAL A 112 6.56 11.04 -12.62
N LEU A 113 7.71 11.43 -12.05
CA LEU A 113 7.90 11.49 -10.61
C LEU A 113 7.07 12.62 -9.99
N HIS A 114 7.05 13.78 -10.65
CA HIS A 114 6.23 14.92 -10.23
C HIS A 114 4.73 14.59 -10.23
N ASP A 115 4.24 13.93 -11.28
CA ASP A 115 2.83 13.55 -11.41
C ASP A 115 2.45 12.49 -10.37
N PHE A 116 3.36 11.58 -10.03
CA PHE A 116 3.16 10.61 -8.94
C PHE A 116 3.07 11.30 -7.57
N VAL A 117 3.95 12.26 -7.28
CA VAL A 117 3.90 13.04 -6.03
C VAL A 117 2.62 13.88 -5.98
N LYS A 118 2.23 14.51 -7.09
CA LYS A 118 0.98 15.27 -7.19
C LYS A 118 -0.23 14.39 -6.93
N LEU A 119 -0.25 13.17 -7.46
CA LEU A 119 -1.31 12.20 -7.21
C LEU A 119 -1.36 11.80 -5.73
N ALA A 120 -0.21 11.50 -5.12
CA ALA A 120 -0.14 11.16 -3.70
C ALA A 120 -0.66 12.30 -2.81
N HIS A 121 -0.27 13.54 -3.11
CA HIS A 121 -0.74 14.73 -2.40
C HIS A 121 -2.25 14.96 -2.59
N THR A 122 -2.77 14.72 -3.80
CA THR A 122 -4.21 14.82 -4.09
C THR A 122 -5.01 13.77 -3.31
N ILE A 123 -4.53 12.52 -3.26
CA ILE A 123 -5.17 11.45 -2.48
C ILE A 123 -5.17 11.79 -0.98
N HIS A 124 -4.06 12.31 -0.47
CA HIS A 124 -3.94 12.79 0.91
C HIS A 124 -4.96 13.91 1.21
N GLY A 125 -5.06 14.92 0.36
CA GLY A 125 -6.03 16.02 0.51
C GLY A 125 -7.49 15.55 0.50
N VAL A 126 -7.85 14.63 -0.41
CA VAL A 126 -9.20 14.03 -0.46
C VAL A 126 -9.49 13.23 0.82
N ALA A 127 -8.52 12.49 1.33
CA ALA A 127 -8.68 11.73 2.57
C ALA A 127 -8.97 12.65 3.77
N HIS A 128 -8.26 13.78 3.88
CA HIS A 128 -8.52 14.80 4.90
C HIS A 128 -9.92 15.40 4.75
N ALA A 129 -10.31 15.82 3.55
CA ALA A 129 -11.64 16.38 3.31
C ALA A 129 -12.78 15.39 3.64
N CYS A 130 -12.57 14.10 3.35
CA CYS A 130 -13.51 13.05 3.76
C CYS A 130 -13.60 12.95 5.29
N LEU A 131 -12.47 12.96 6.00
CA LEU A 131 -12.45 12.90 7.47
C LEU A 131 -13.16 14.11 8.08
N ASP A 132 -12.87 15.32 7.62
CA ASP A 132 -13.51 16.55 8.10
C ASP A 132 -15.03 16.51 7.92
N LEU A 133 -15.49 16.06 6.75
CA LEU A 133 -16.92 15.91 6.46
C LEU A 133 -17.59 14.87 7.36
N TYR A 134 -16.92 13.76 7.65
CA TYR A 134 -17.45 12.76 8.59
C TYR A 134 -17.48 13.29 10.03
N MET A 135 -16.44 13.99 10.47
CA MET A 135 -16.40 14.60 11.80
C MET A 135 -17.49 15.65 11.97
N GLU A 136 -17.70 16.50 10.96
CA GLU A 136 -18.77 17.50 10.96
C GLU A 136 -20.16 16.85 11.08
N ARG A 137 -20.39 15.74 10.38
CA ARG A 137 -21.66 14.99 10.48
C ARG A 137 -21.86 14.35 11.85
N VAL A 138 -20.81 13.84 12.48
CA VAL A 138 -20.87 13.27 13.84
C VAL A 138 -21.15 14.37 14.86
N LEU A 139 -20.51 15.53 14.75
CA LEU A 139 -20.75 16.66 15.65
C LEU A 139 -22.16 17.27 15.49
N ARG A 140 -22.74 17.20 14.29
CA ARG A 140 -24.11 17.64 14.01
C ARG A 140 -25.18 16.61 14.36
N ALA A 141 -24.81 15.35 14.52
CA ALA A 141 -25.71 14.32 15.03
C ALA A 141 -25.88 14.54 16.54
N LYS A 142 -27.01 15.17 16.92
CA LYS A 142 -27.40 15.29 18.33
C LYS A 142 -27.47 13.88 18.94
N PRO A 143 -26.94 13.65 20.16
CA PRO A 143 -27.11 12.35 20.82
C PRO A 143 -28.60 12.06 21.05
N PRO A 144 -29.00 10.78 21.06
CA PRO A 144 -30.38 10.40 21.38
C PRO A 144 -30.80 10.83 22.79
#